data_AF-A0A7J6RLD0-F1
#
_entry.id   AF-A0A7J6RLD0-F1
#
_cell.length_a   1.000
_cell.length_b   1.000
_cell.length_c   1.000
_cell.angle_alpha   90.00
_cell.angle_beta   90.00
_cell.angle_gamma   90.00
#
_symmetry.space_group_name_H-M   'P 1'
#
loop_
_entity.id
_entity.type
_entity.pdbx_description
1 polymer ?
#
loop_
_entity_poly.entity_id
_entity_poly.type
_entity_poly.pdbx_seq_one_letter_code
_entity_poly.pdbx_strand_id
1 'polypeptide(L)'
;MCSVFGGKGATVRHSEKANDRMFSSQRIAGGVEFFIPYPVGSEEAKLVIADIPNPKRSDPLLCYISWVFVEGNWRGIGVGTELLEKALADVKTKWPDTAAAFLSVDVRDTAAEALYRKLNFKELDYQADPHSKLFAYYF
;
A
#
# COMPACT_ATOMS: atom_id res chain seq x y z
N MET A 1 4.31 11.95 -4.73
CA MET A 1 3.78 10.72 -5.35
C MET A 1 4.94 9.75 -5.42
N CYS A 2 4.88 8.64 -4.68
CA CYS A 2 5.92 7.60 -4.73
C CYS A 2 5.29 6.33 -5.30
N SER A 3 5.91 5.78 -6.35
CA SER A 3 5.46 4.57 -7.01
C SER A 3 6.60 3.56 -7.04
N VAL A 4 6.27 2.29 -6.77
CA VAL A 4 7.21 1.16 -6.83
C VAL A 4 6.77 0.24 -7.95
N PHE A 5 7.68 -0.06 -8.88
CA PHE A 5 7.45 -0.95 -10.03
C PHE A 5 8.35 -2.19 -9.93
N GLY A 6 7.83 -3.36 -10.34
CA GLY A 6 8.55 -4.63 -10.34
C GLY A 6 8.54 -5.36 -11.69
N GLY A 7 9.61 -6.09 -11.98
CA GLY A 7 9.77 -7.01 -13.12
C GLY A 7 10.83 -8.08 -12.81
N LYS A 8 10.93 -9.17 -13.59
CA LYS A 8 11.93 -10.24 -13.38
C LYS A 8 13.35 -9.65 -13.28
N GLY A 9 14.00 -9.78 -12.13
CA GLY A 9 15.24 -9.06 -11.77
C GLY A 9 14.98 -7.72 -11.08
N ALA A 10 14.05 -7.71 -10.12
CA ALA A 10 13.36 -6.53 -9.59
C ALA A 10 14.30 -5.39 -9.18
N THR A 11 14.41 -4.40 -10.07
CA THR A 11 15.00 -3.10 -9.77
C THR A 11 13.87 -2.16 -9.37
N VAL A 12 13.87 -1.72 -8.11
CA VAL A 12 12.97 -0.67 -7.61
C VAL A 12 13.39 0.64 -8.25
N ARG A 13 12.49 1.32 -8.97
CA ARG A 13 12.76 2.65 -9.53
C ARG A 13 11.75 3.66 -8.99
N HIS A 14 12.26 4.69 -8.33
CA HIS A 14 11.48 5.86 -7.93
C HIS A 14 11.32 6.79 -9.12
N SER A 15 10.08 7.08 -9.48
CA SER A 15 9.74 8.13 -10.43
C SER A 15 9.31 9.37 -9.63
N GLU A 16 10.18 10.38 -9.50
CA GLU A 16 9.74 11.70 -9.02
C GLU A 16 9.13 12.56 -10.13
N LYS A 17 9.39 12.26 -11.41
CA LYS A 17 8.65 12.78 -12.57
C LYS A 17 8.83 11.78 -13.72
N ALA A 18 7.83 10.96 -14.00
CA ALA A 18 7.86 10.07 -15.16
C ALA A 18 7.76 10.92 -16.44
N ASN A 19 8.90 11.32 -17.00
CA ASN A 19 8.97 11.78 -18.37
C ASN A 19 8.71 10.57 -19.28
N ASP A 20 7.71 10.68 -20.16
CA ASP A 20 7.12 9.68 -21.07
C ASP A 20 8.07 9.02 -22.10
N ARG A 21 9.39 9.00 -21.91
CA ARG A 21 10.34 8.60 -22.97
C ARG A 21 11.34 7.50 -22.65
N MET A 22 11.13 6.65 -21.64
CA MET A 22 12.13 5.59 -21.32
C MET A 22 11.59 4.20 -20.92
N PHE A 23 10.40 3.80 -21.38
CA PHE A 23 9.78 2.50 -21.03
C PHE A 23 9.81 1.42 -22.14
N SER A 24 10.54 1.60 -23.24
CA SER A 24 10.33 0.78 -24.46
C SER A 24 10.94 -0.63 -24.49
N SER A 25 11.43 -1.21 -23.38
CA SER A 25 11.89 -2.62 -23.38
C SER A 25 11.66 -3.42 -22.10
N GLN A 26 11.18 -2.81 -21.01
CA GLN A 26 10.91 -3.53 -19.76
C GLN A 26 9.40 -3.71 -19.57
N ARG A 27 8.95 -4.98 -19.55
CA ARG A 27 7.56 -5.30 -19.18
C ARG A 27 7.38 -5.04 -17.68
N ILE A 28 6.48 -4.12 -17.34
CA ILE A 28 6.03 -3.84 -15.97
C ILE A 28 5.10 -4.99 -15.55
N ALA A 29 5.40 -5.68 -14.45
CA ALA A 29 4.57 -6.78 -13.95
C ALA A 29 3.46 -6.31 -12.99
N GLY A 30 3.59 -5.09 -12.47
CA GLY A 30 2.66 -4.47 -11.54
C GLY A 30 3.29 -3.26 -10.87
N GLY A 31 2.53 -2.66 -9.94
CA GLY A 31 3.01 -1.53 -9.16
C GLY A 31 2.15 -1.24 -7.94
N VAL A 32 2.73 -0.44 -7.04
CA VAL A 32 2.08 0.09 -5.83
C VAL A 32 2.25 1.60 -5.82
N GLU A 33 1.16 2.31 -5.55
CA GLU A 33 1.14 3.75 -5.30
C GLU A 33 0.75 4.01 -3.85
N PHE A 34 1.44 4.96 -3.20
CA PHE A 34 1.11 5.38 -1.85
C PHE A 34 1.41 6.87 -1.59
N PHE A 35 0.76 7.39 -0.54
CA PHE A 35 0.87 8.78 -0.09
C PHE A 35 1.34 8.85 1.37
N ILE A 36 2.40 9.64 1.59
CA ILE A 36 2.95 9.99 2.91
C ILE A 36 3.37 11.47 2.87
N PRO A 37 3.00 12.30 3.87
CA PRO A 37 2.01 12.01 4.90
C PRO A 37 0.60 11.89 4.30
N TYR A 38 -0.21 10.96 4.79
CA TYR A 38 -1.65 10.99 4.52
C TYR A 38 -2.38 11.90 5.53
N PRO A 39 -3.32 12.76 5.11
CA PRO A 39 -4.01 13.68 6.00
C PRO A 39 -4.85 12.95 7.06
N VAL A 40 -4.65 13.27 8.34
CA VAL A 40 -5.32 12.63 9.49
C VAL A 40 -6.81 12.98 9.66
N GLY A 41 -7.35 13.84 8.79
CA GLY A 41 -8.73 14.32 8.90
C GLY A 41 -9.81 13.39 8.33
N SER A 42 -9.44 12.37 7.55
CA SER A 42 -10.40 11.43 6.96
C SER A 42 -10.94 10.43 8.00
N GLU A 43 -12.12 9.87 7.76
CA GLU A 43 -12.71 8.86 8.66
C GLU A 43 -11.84 7.60 8.73
N GLU A 44 -11.26 7.16 7.62
CA GLU A 44 -10.32 6.05 7.55
C GLU A 44 -9.10 6.32 8.42
N ALA A 45 -8.50 7.51 8.29
CA ALA A 45 -7.32 7.89 9.06
C ALA A 45 -7.63 7.90 10.57
N LYS A 46 -8.79 8.43 10.98
CA LYS A 46 -9.20 8.41 12.39
C LYS A 46 -9.32 6.99 12.94
N LEU A 47 -9.92 6.07 12.18
CA LEU A 47 -10.06 4.66 12.59
C LEU A 47 -8.69 3.98 12.72
N VAL A 48 -7.80 4.20 11.77
CA VAL A 48 -6.43 3.67 11.84
C VAL A 48 -5.72 4.23 13.07
N ILE A 49 -5.78 5.54 13.31
CA ILE A 49 -5.15 6.19 14.46
C ILE A 49 -5.65 5.61 15.79
N ALA A 50 -6.96 5.40 15.91
CA ALA A 50 -7.57 4.84 17.10
C ALA A 50 -7.10 3.40 17.41
N ASP A 51 -6.68 2.64 16.39
CA ASP A 51 -6.24 1.25 16.52
C ASP A 51 -4.71 1.10 16.60
N ILE A 52 -3.92 2.18 16.44
CA ILE A 52 -2.45 2.12 16.58
C ILE A 52 -2.09 1.76 18.03
N PRO A 53 -1.34 0.66 18.24
CA PRO A 53 -0.89 0.29 19.58
C PRO A 53 0.22 1.23 20.05
N ASN A 54 0.03 1.88 21.20
CA ASN A 54 1.03 2.73 21.87
C ASN A 54 1.71 3.75 20.91
N PRO A 55 0.96 4.72 20.35
CA PRO A 55 1.49 5.64 19.38
C PRO A 55 2.67 6.44 19.95
N LYS A 56 3.79 6.48 19.22
CA LYS A 56 5.00 7.25 19.61
C LYS A 56 4.79 8.77 19.58
N ARG A 57 3.76 9.23 18.86
CA ARG A 57 3.45 10.64 18.59
C ARG A 57 1.96 10.88 18.79
N SER A 58 1.60 12.09 19.22
CA SER A 58 0.20 12.53 19.29
C SER A 58 -0.46 12.68 17.92
N ASP A 59 0.36 12.95 16.89
CA ASP A 59 -0.05 12.99 15.48
C ASP A 59 0.82 11.98 14.71
N PRO A 60 0.36 10.72 14.59
CA PRO A 60 1.12 9.65 13.96
C PRO A 60 1.18 9.82 12.44
N LEU A 61 2.34 9.56 11.86
CA LEU A 61 2.52 9.60 10.41
C LEU A 61 1.88 8.36 9.78
N LEU A 62 0.95 8.58 8.84
CA LEU A 62 0.25 7.52 8.14
C LEU A 62 0.67 7.43 6.67
N CYS A 63 0.66 6.21 6.14
CA CYS A 63 0.81 5.90 4.73
C CYS A 63 -0.51 5.36 4.17
N TYR A 64 -1.06 5.99 3.14
CA TYR A 64 -2.21 5.44 2.41
C TYR A 64 -1.74 4.80 1.11
N ILE A 65 -2.00 3.50 0.95
CA ILE A 65 -1.75 2.77 -0.30
C ILE A 65 -3.00 2.94 -1.16
N SER A 66 -2.93 3.82 -2.16
CA SER A 66 -4.08 4.18 -3.01
C SER A 66 -4.35 3.16 -4.10
N TRP A 67 -3.31 2.47 -4.57
CA TRP A 67 -3.46 1.56 -5.69
C TRP A 67 -2.40 0.47 -5.68
N VAL A 68 -2.85 -0.75 -5.97
CA VAL A 68 -2.01 -1.92 -6.21
C VAL A 68 -2.53 -2.60 -7.46
N PHE A 69 -1.65 -2.87 -8.42
CA PHE A 69 -2.02 -3.65 -9.59
C PHE A 69 -0.96 -4.69 -9.93
N VAL A 70 -1.44 -5.81 -10.46
CA VAL A 70 -0.62 -6.88 -11.03
C VAL A 70 -1.18 -7.20 -12.41
N GLU A 71 -0.31 -7.17 -13.40
CA GLU A 71 -0.63 -7.53 -14.77
C GLU A 71 -1.14 -8.97 -14.86
N GLY A 72 -2.12 -9.22 -15.74
CA GLY A 72 -2.86 -10.48 -15.77
C GLY A 72 -1.96 -11.74 -15.83
N ASN A 73 -0.92 -11.68 -16.66
CA ASN A 73 0.05 -12.79 -16.85
C ASN A 73 0.97 -13.03 -15.63
N TRP A 74 0.91 -12.17 -14.62
CA TRP A 74 1.74 -12.20 -13.42
C TRP A 74 0.93 -12.42 -12.14
N ARG A 75 -0.39 -12.60 -12.25
CA ARG A 75 -1.27 -12.92 -11.11
C ARG A 75 -1.08 -14.37 -10.67
N GLY A 76 -1.40 -14.65 -9.40
CA GLY A 76 -1.36 -16.00 -8.84
C GLY A 76 0.04 -16.57 -8.55
N ILE A 77 1.12 -15.86 -8.92
CA ILE A 77 2.51 -16.32 -8.74
C ILE A 77 3.30 -15.48 -7.71
N GLY A 78 2.62 -14.73 -6.86
CA GLY A 78 3.24 -14.00 -5.74
C GLY A 78 3.72 -12.58 -6.03
N VAL A 79 3.59 -12.05 -7.25
CA VAL A 79 4.05 -10.69 -7.59
C VAL A 79 3.41 -9.60 -6.72
N GLY A 80 2.11 -9.69 -6.43
CA GLY A 80 1.43 -8.73 -5.56
C GLY A 80 1.98 -8.74 -4.12
N THR A 81 2.33 -9.92 -3.61
CA THR A 81 2.98 -10.08 -2.29
C THR A 81 4.33 -9.37 -2.28
N GLU A 82 5.20 -9.66 -3.25
CA GLU A 82 6.53 -9.07 -3.35
C GLU A 82 6.48 -7.54 -3.50
N LEU A 83 5.53 -7.03 -4.29
CA LEU A 83 5.33 -5.59 -4.48
C LEU A 83 4.96 -4.89 -3.17
N LEU A 84 4.02 -5.44 -2.41
CA LEU A 84 3.58 -4.87 -1.13
C LEU A 84 4.67 -4.94 -0.06
N GLU A 85 5.35 -6.08 0.08
CA GLU A 85 6.47 -6.22 1.03
C GLU A 85 7.57 -5.20 0.76
N LYS A 86 7.92 -5.00 -0.52
CA LYS A 86 8.90 -3.98 -0.91
C LYS A 86 8.41 -2.57 -0.65
N ALA A 87 7.15 -2.27 -0.94
CA ALA A 87 6.56 -0.97 -0.67
C ALA A 87 6.58 -0.67 0.84
N LEU A 88 6.15 -1.61 1.69
CA LEU A 88 6.19 -1.46 3.14
C LEU A 88 7.61 -1.30 3.69
N ALA A 89 8.58 -2.07 3.16
CA ALA A 89 9.99 -1.93 3.52
C ALA A 89 10.56 -0.56 3.10
N ASP A 90 10.21 -0.06 1.91
CA ASP A 90 10.62 1.26 1.44
C ASP A 90 10.02 2.37 2.32
N VAL A 91 8.74 2.23 2.69
CA VAL A 91 8.07 3.13 3.63
C VAL A 91 8.81 3.18 4.96
N LYS A 92 9.12 2.02 5.56
CA LYS A 92 9.82 1.95 6.84
C LYS A 92 11.24 2.51 6.76
N THR A 93 11.92 2.35 5.63
CA THR A 93 13.29 2.82 5.43
C THR A 93 13.36 4.33 5.27
N LYS A 94 12.46 4.92 4.46
CA LYS A 94 12.48 6.35 4.13
C LYS A 94 11.69 7.23 5.09
N TRP A 95 10.64 6.68 5.68
CA TRP A 95 9.80 7.34 6.66
C TRP A 95 9.71 6.47 7.91
N PRO A 96 10.81 6.34 8.69
CA PRO A 96 10.90 5.43 9.84
C PRO A 96 9.88 5.73 10.95
N ASP A 97 9.38 6.96 10.99
CA ASP A 97 8.34 7.43 11.92
C ASP A 97 6.90 7.10 11.46
N THR A 98 6.73 6.47 10.29
CA THR A 98 5.42 5.99 9.83
C THR A 98 4.91 4.96 10.82
N ALA A 99 3.75 5.23 11.42
CA ALA A 99 3.14 4.37 12.42
C ALA A 99 2.31 3.26 11.79
N ALA A 100 1.64 3.54 10.68
CA ALA A 100 0.84 2.58 9.96
C ALA A 100 0.78 2.85 8.45
N ALA A 101 0.60 1.79 7.67
CA ALA A 101 0.15 1.84 6.29
C ALA A 101 -1.26 1.26 6.19
N PHE A 102 -2.14 1.85 5.38
CA PHE A 102 -3.52 1.36 5.25
C PHE A 102 -4.05 1.50 3.82
N LEU A 103 -5.10 0.77 3.51
CA LEU A 103 -5.78 0.76 2.21
C LEU A 103 -7.24 0.36 2.35
N SER A 104 -8.05 0.76 1.37
CA SER A 104 -9.42 0.28 1.21
C SER A 104 -9.49 -0.69 0.04
N VAL A 105 -10.22 -1.80 0.21
CA VAL A 105 -10.42 -2.82 -0.82
C VAL A 105 -11.91 -3.02 -1.08
N ASP A 106 -12.28 -3.10 -2.35
CA ASP A 106 -13.65 -3.43 -2.75
C ASP A 106 -14.01 -4.83 -2.21
N VAL A 107 -15.17 -4.96 -1.57
CA VAL A 107 -15.65 -6.22 -0.95
C VAL A 107 -15.79 -7.38 -1.93
N ARG A 108 -15.78 -7.10 -3.24
CA ARG A 108 -15.83 -8.11 -4.31
C ARG A 108 -14.44 -8.65 -4.66
N ASP A 109 -13.36 -7.94 -4.31
CA ASP A 109 -11.98 -8.37 -4.58
C ASP A 109 -11.45 -9.28 -3.47
N THR A 110 -12.02 -10.49 -3.42
CA THR A 110 -11.65 -11.52 -2.45
C THR A 110 -10.18 -11.95 -2.56
N ALA A 111 -9.56 -11.79 -3.73
CA ALA A 111 -8.15 -12.10 -3.94
C ALA A 111 -7.24 -11.07 -3.26
N ALA A 112 -7.57 -9.78 -3.39
CA ALA A 112 -6.87 -8.71 -2.69
C ALA A 112 -7.05 -8.83 -1.17
N GLU A 113 -8.27 -9.06 -0.67
CA GLU A 113 -8.52 -9.30 0.76
C GLU A 113 -7.64 -10.44 1.32
N ALA A 114 -7.60 -11.59 0.63
CA ALA A 114 -6.79 -12.73 1.04
C ALA A 114 -5.29 -12.40 1.07
N LEU A 115 -4.81 -11.62 0.10
CA LEU A 115 -3.43 -11.13 0.06
C LEU A 115 -3.12 -10.24 1.26
N TYR A 116 -3.98 -9.25 1.58
CA TYR A 116 -3.74 -8.33 2.68
C TYR A 116 -3.74 -9.03 4.04
N ARG A 117 -4.69 -9.95 4.26
CA ARG A 117 -4.71 -10.80 5.46
C ARG A 117 -3.44 -11.64 5.59
N LYS A 118 -2.97 -12.23 4.48
CA LYS A 118 -1.70 -12.98 4.46
C LYS A 118 -0.49 -12.12 4.81
N LEU A 119 -0.52 -10.84 4.46
CA LEU A 119 0.51 -9.85 4.77
C LEU A 119 0.34 -9.18 6.13
N ASN A 120 -0.47 -9.77 7.04
CA ASN A 120 -0.73 -9.26 8.38
C ASN A 120 -1.37 -7.86 8.43
N PHE A 121 -2.06 -7.44 7.38
CA PHE A 121 -2.98 -6.32 7.51
C PHE A 121 -4.17 -6.75 8.36
N LYS A 122 -4.49 -5.93 9.36
CA LYS A 122 -5.68 -6.06 10.20
C LYS A 122 -6.85 -5.35 9.52
N GLU A 123 -7.96 -6.04 9.39
CA GLU A 123 -9.23 -5.44 8.95
C GLU A 123 -9.81 -4.57 10.07
N LEU A 124 -10.26 -3.36 9.71
CA LEU A 124 -10.92 -2.42 10.61
C LEU A 124 -12.40 -2.31 10.22
N ASP A 125 -13.26 -2.11 11.22
CA ASP A 125 -14.70 -1.92 10.99
C ASP A 125 -14.96 -0.53 10.38
N TYR A 126 -14.98 -0.47 9.05
CA TYR A 126 -15.21 0.76 8.28
C TYR A 126 -16.65 0.82 7.78
N GLN A 127 -17.50 1.53 8.52
CA GLN A 127 -18.93 1.60 8.23
C GLN A 127 -19.32 2.70 7.24
N ALA A 128 -18.40 3.61 6.88
CA ALA A 128 -18.71 4.75 6.03
C ALA A 128 -18.86 4.39 4.54
N ASP A 129 -18.29 3.25 4.12
CA ASP A 129 -18.49 2.70 2.77
C ASP A 129 -18.80 1.19 2.84
N PRO A 130 -20.06 0.76 2.61
CA PRO A 130 -20.43 -0.66 2.66
C PRO A 130 -19.85 -1.48 1.50
N HIS A 131 -19.26 -0.84 0.48
CA HIS A 131 -18.62 -1.51 -0.64
C HIS A 131 -17.12 -1.69 -0.45
N SER A 132 -16.56 -1.18 0.64
CA SER A 132 -15.13 -1.25 0.92
C SER A 132 -14.84 -1.80 2.31
N LYS A 133 -13.74 -2.55 2.42
CA LYS A 133 -13.13 -2.92 3.71
C LYS A 133 -11.83 -2.16 3.90
N LEU A 134 -11.59 -1.69 5.12
CA LEU A 134 -10.37 -0.99 5.48
C LEU A 134 -9.37 -1.97 6.10
N PHE A 135 -8.13 -1.93 5.61
CA PHE A 135 -7.03 -2.77 6.08
C PHE A 135 -5.86 -1.91 6.54
N ALA A 136 -5.29 -2.21 7.70
CA ALA A 136 -4.18 -1.47 8.29
C ALA A 136 -3.01 -2.41 8.68
N TYR A 137 -1.79 -1.96 8.40
CA TYR A 137 -0.52 -2.59 8.76
C TYR A 137 0.24 -1.67 9.70
N TYR A 138 0.64 -2.18 10.86
CA TYR A 138 1.33 -1.41 11.90
C TYR A 138 2.84 -1.68 11.91
N PHE A 139 3.64 -0.63 12.05
CA PHE A 139 5.11 -0.66 11.95
C PHE A 139 5.87 -0.57 13.29
#